data_AF-A0A7R9UJD1-F1
#
_entry.id   AF-A0A7R9UJD1-F1
#
_cell.length_a   1.000
_cell.length_b   1.000
_cell.length_c   1.000
_cell.angle_alpha   90.00
_cell.angle_beta   90.00
_cell.angle_gamma   90.00
#
_symmetry.space_group_name_H-M   'P 1'
#
loop_
_entity.id
_entity.type
_entity.pdbx_description
1 polymer ?
#
loop_
_entity_poly.entity_id
_entity_poly.type
_entity_poly.pdbx_seq_one_letter_code
_entity_poly.pdbx_strand_id
1 'polypeptide(L)'
;AELGYRAIVPTAALHTGALSAEGSCEIDGGAHEVCRLLLGCAEGADDLPPGEALPLESNLDMHRAISFSKGCYLGQELTARTHFTGVVRKRLLPVVRLGPGSEPATADAIGEWPVGLSHLPGWCKQPAAARALRRLDELPGGASAHICAPSSPVSLCGDGGSSLGKLRSSAYGTFGLALLRFETLLEDEGAELACTPESGGEGGTGAAEGIRLRAILPPWVRPAIPSAASAASSS
;
A
#
# COMPACT_ATOMS: atom_id res chain seq x y z
N ALA A 1 -8.42 -8.51 -12.68
CA ALA A 1 -9.12 -7.49 -11.90
C ALA A 1 -9.09 -7.95 -10.45
N GLU A 2 -8.07 -7.53 -9.69
CA GLU A 2 -7.77 -8.14 -8.38
C GLU A 2 -8.58 -7.53 -7.21
N LEU A 3 -9.09 -6.31 -7.37
CA LEU A 3 -9.99 -5.64 -6.41
C LEU A 3 -11.47 -6.04 -6.53
N GLY A 4 -11.79 -6.96 -7.44
CA GLY A 4 -13.16 -7.38 -7.69
C GLY A 4 -13.99 -6.33 -8.45
N TYR A 5 -15.26 -6.21 -8.08
CA TYR A 5 -16.26 -5.37 -8.76
C TYR A 5 -16.83 -4.32 -7.80
N ARG A 6 -17.22 -3.17 -8.36
CA ARG A 6 -18.03 -2.16 -7.66
C ARG A 6 -19.48 -2.28 -8.15
N ALA A 7 -20.43 -2.21 -7.23
CA ALA A 7 -21.85 -2.19 -7.52
C ALA A 7 -22.48 -0.91 -6.95
N ILE A 8 -23.31 -0.24 -7.74
CA ILE A 8 -24.15 0.86 -7.28
C ILE A 8 -25.57 0.34 -7.28
N VAL A 9 -26.17 0.26 -6.10
CA VAL A 9 -27.46 -0.37 -5.88
C VAL A 9 -28.38 0.55 -5.08
N PRO A 10 -29.71 0.47 -5.27
CA PRO A 10 -30.64 1.10 -4.35
C PRO A 10 -30.42 0.57 -2.94
N THR A 11 -30.47 1.44 -1.92
CA THR A 11 -30.30 1.05 -0.51
C THR A 11 -31.24 -0.08 -0.10
N ALA A 12 -32.45 -0.12 -0.67
CA ALA A 12 -33.43 -1.17 -0.44
C ALA A 12 -32.92 -2.56 -0.86
N ALA A 13 -32.06 -2.66 -1.87
CA ALA A 13 -31.54 -3.93 -2.39
C ALA A 13 -30.48 -4.56 -1.47
N LEU A 14 -29.81 -3.78 -0.62
CA LEU A 14 -28.74 -4.26 0.28
C LEU A 14 -29.23 -5.37 1.23
N HIS A 15 -30.47 -5.28 1.70
CA HIS A 15 -31.03 -6.23 2.68
C HIS A 15 -31.82 -7.38 2.02
N THR A 16 -31.94 -7.41 0.69
CA THR A 16 -32.80 -8.36 -0.02
C THR A 16 -32.09 -9.65 -0.45
N GLY A 17 -30.79 -9.76 -0.20
CA GLY A 17 -29.96 -10.86 -0.70
C GLY A 17 -29.73 -10.81 -2.22
N ALA A 18 -30.22 -9.79 -2.93
CA ALA A 18 -30.07 -9.64 -4.38
C ALA A 18 -28.61 -9.49 -4.85
N LEU A 19 -27.68 -9.24 -3.91
CA LEU A 19 -26.24 -9.11 -4.15
C LEU A 19 -25.47 -10.35 -3.69
N SER A 20 -26.14 -11.30 -3.04
CA SER A 20 -25.52 -12.51 -2.52
C SER A 20 -25.52 -13.58 -3.62
N ALA A 21 -24.34 -13.89 -4.14
CA ALA A 21 -24.13 -15.09 -4.95
C ALA A 21 -24.09 -16.34 -4.05
N GLU A 22 -24.39 -17.51 -4.60
CA GLU A 22 -24.18 -18.78 -3.89
C GLU A 22 -22.71 -18.88 -3.44
N GLY A 23 -22.50 -19.14 -2.15
CA GLY A 23 -21.16 -19.20 -1.55
C GLY A 23 -20.52 -17.83 -1.23
N SER A 24 -21.23 -16.71 -1.45
CA SER A 24 -20.75 -15.40 -0.99
C SER A 24 -20.96 -15.22 0.51
N CYS A 25 -20.01 -14.55 1.17
CA CYS A 25 -20.13 -14.11 2.54
C CYS A 25 -19.91 -12.60 2.62
N GLU A 26 -20.66 -11.94 3.49
CA GLU A 26 -20.42 -10.53 3.79
C GLU A 26 -19.17 -10.41 4.65
N ILE A 27 -18.28 -9.50 4.24
CA ILE A 27 -17.04 -9.20 4.94
C ILE A 27 -17.08 -7.74 5.39
N ASP A 28 -16.53 -7.48 6.57
CA ASP A 28 -16.40 -6.11 7.08
C ASP A 28 -15.46 -5.26 6.20
N GLY A 29 -15.60 -3.93 6.29
CA GLY A 29 -14.80 -2.97 5.52
C GLY A 29 -13.29 -3.15 5.67
N GLY A 30 -12.83 -3.68 6.81
CA GLY A 30 -11.43 -4.01 7.04
C GLY A 30 -10.82 -4.99 6.04
N ALA A 31 -11.61 -5.94 5.54
CA ALA A 31 -11.10 -6.89 4.56
C ALA A 31 -10.85 -6.26 3.20
N HIS A 32 -11.72 -5.34 2.80
CA HIS A 32 -11.50 -4.54 1.60
C HIS A 32 -10.24 -3.66 1.74
N GLU A 33 -10.08 -3.03 2.90
CA GLU A 33 -8.94 -2.17 3.24
C GLU A 33 -7.59 -2.90 3.13
N VAL A 34 -7.46 -4.06 3.78
CA VAL A 34 -6.24 -4.87 3.69
C VAL A 34 -5.97 -5.30 2.25
N CYS A 35 -7.01 -5.71 1.50
CA CYS A 35 -6.85 -6.11 0.10
C CYS A 35 -6.32 -4.97 -0.77
N ARG A 36 -6.88 -3.75 -0.66
CA ARG A 36 -6.42 -2.62 -1.47
C ARG A 36 -5.00 -2.20 -1.12
N LEU A 37 -4.64 -2.21 0.17
CA LEU A 37 -3.29 -1.88 0.62
C LEU A 37 -2.27 -2.87 0.07
N LEU A 38 -2.53 -4.18 0.19
CA LEU A 38 -1.67 -5.24 -0.35
C LEU A 38 -1.52 -5.19 -1.88
N LEU A 39 -2.57 -4.78 -2.57
CA LEU A 39 -2.55 -4.60 -4.02
C LEU A 39 -1.88 -3.29 -4.46
N GLY A 40 -1.51 -2.41 -3.53
CA GLY A 40 -0.91 -1.11 -3.83
C GLY A 40 -1.89 -0.08 -4.39
N CYS A 41 -3.19 -0.26 -4.13
CA CYS A 41 -4.24 0.61 -4.63
C CYS A 41 -4.56 1.72 -3.62
N ALA A 42 -4.17 2.95 -3.99
CA ALA A 42 -4.48 4.16 -3.24
C ALA A 42 -5.97 4.51 -3.34
N GLU A 43 -6.61 4.81 -2.22
CA GLU A 43 -8.00 5.29 -2.18
C GLU A 43 -8.16 6.35 -1.08
N GLY A 44 -8.91 7.42 -1.36
CA GLY A 44 -9.24 8.46 -0.38
C GLY A 44 -8.13 9.49 -0.13
N ALA A 45 -8.42 10.45 0.75
CA ALA A 45 -7.56 11.60 1.04
C ALA A 45 -6.31 11.23 1.87
N ASP A 46 -6.37 10.15 2.64
CA ASP A 46 -5.24 9.70 3.46
C ASP A 46 -4.12 9.13 2.59
N ASP A 47 -4.47 8.41 1.53
CA ASP A 47 -3.51 7.89 0.56
C ASP A 47 -3.10 8.94 -0.48
N LEU A 48 -4.05 9.80 -0.86
CA LEU A 48 -3.94 10.80 -1.92
C LEU A 48 -4.23 12.22 -1.38
N PRO A 49 -3.33 12.78 -0.54
CA PRO A 49 -3.54 14.10 0.04
C PRO A 49 -3.71 15.17 -1.04
N PRO A 50 -4.80 15.97 -1.00
CA PRO A 50 -5.07 17.01 -1.99
C PRO A 50 -3.93 18.03 -2.08
N GLY A 51 -3.48 18.33 -3.30
CA GLY A 51 -2.40 19.29 -3.55
C GLY A 51 -0.98 18.74 -3.32
N GLU A 52 -0.83 17.56 -2.74
CA GLU A 52 0.47 16.91 -2.52
C GLU A 52 0.68 15.66 -3.38
N ALA A 53 -0.36 14.85 -3.57
CA ALA A 53 -0.26 13.59 -4.30
C ALA A 53 -0.04 13.84 -5.79
N LEU A 54 1.07 13.32 -6.34
CA LEU A 54 1.37 13.40 -7.75
C LEU A 54 0.80 12.18 -8.50
N PRO A 55 0.06 12.36 -9.62
CA PRO A 55 -0.65 11.27 -10.28
C PRO A 55 0.21 10.05 -10.64
N LEU A 56 1.43 10.27 -11.15
CA LEU A 56 2.33 9.19 -11.54
C LEU A 56 3.03 8.54 -10.34
N GLU A 57 3.28 9.30 -9.27
CA GLU A 57 3.80 8.73 -8.02
C GLU A 57 2.74 7.87 -7.31
N SER A 58 1.47 8.20 -7.49
CA SER A 58 0.30 7.45 -7.00
C SER A 58 -0.13 6.29 -7.91
N ASN A 59 0.67 5.91 -8.91
CA ASN A 59 0.40 4.81 -9.84
C ASN A 59 -0.88 4.98 -10.70
N LEU A 60 -1.38 6.20 -10.90
CA LEU A 60 -2.59 6.44 -11.70
C LEU A 60 -2.40 6.11 -13.20
N ASP A 61 -1.15 6.13 -13.68
CA ASP A 61 -0.77 5.61 -14.99
C ASP A 61 -0.97 4.10 -15.08
N MET A 62 -0.58 3.36 -14.04
CA MET A 62 -0.70 1.90 -13.97
C MET A 62 -2.14 1.44 -13.75
N HIS A 63 -2.93 2.22 -13.01
CA HIS A 63 -4.35 1.95 -12.77
C HIS A 63 -5.27 2.45 -13.90
N ARG A 64 -4.71 2.82 -15.06
CA ARG A 64 -5.46 3.29 -16.24
C ARG A 64 -6.36 4.51 -15.94
N ALA A 65 -5.99 5.31 -14.95
CA ALA A 65 -6.73 6.52 -14.57
C ALA A 65 -6.31 7.75 -15.41
N ILE A 66 -5.20 7.66 -16.14
CA ILE A 66 -4.73 8.69 -17.06
C ILE A 66 -4.79 8.17 -18.49
N SER A 67 -5.36 8.96 -19.39
CA SER A 67 -5.20 8.79 -20.83
C SER A 67 -4.28 9.89 -21.35
N PHE A 68 -3.24 9.50 -22.07
CA PHE A 68 -2.31 10.41 -22.74
C PHE A 68 -2.75 10.76 -24.16
N SER A 69 -3.81 10.14 -24.67
CA SER A 69 -4.37 10.36 -26.01
C SER A 69 -5.68 11.14 -26.02
N LYS A 70 -6.23 11.47 -24.85
CA LYS A 70 -7.43 12.32 -24.75
C LYS A 70 -7.09 13.81 -24.93
N GLY A 71 -8.13 14.62 -25.11
CA GLY A 71 -8.03 16.08 -25.19
C GLY A 71 -7.59 16.75 -23.88
N CYS A 72 -7.60 18.09 -23.88
CA CYS A 72 -7.01 18.87 -22.80
C CYS A 72 -7.73 18.72 -21.45
N TYR A 73 -6.96 18.55 -20.37
CA TYR A 73 -7.48 18.53 -18.99
C TYR A 73 -6.54 19.28 -18.03
N LEU A 74 -7.06 19.69 -16.87
CA LEU A 74 -6.28 20.43 -15.86
C LEU A 74 -5.09 19.61 -15.35
N GLY A 75 -3.91 20.23 -15.28
CA GLY A 75 -2.67 19.56 -14.85
C GLY A 75 -2.07 18.58 -15.87
N GLN A 76 -2.60 18.53 -17.10
CA GLN A 76 -2.10 17.65 -18.14
C GLN A 76 -0.63 17.91 -18.48
N GLU A 77 -0.20 19.17 -18.62
CA GLU A 77 1.14 19.46 -19.10
C GLU A 77 2.22 18.90 -18.17
N LEU A 78 2.06 19.08 -16.85
CA LEU A 78 2.98 18.52 -15.87
C LEU A 78 2.97 16.98 -15.89
N THR A 79 1.78 16.40 -15.96
CA THR A 79 1.61 14.94 -15.99
C THR A 79 2.24 14.31 -17.24
N ALA A 80 1.98 14.90 -18.41
CA ALA A 80 2.50 14.45 -19.69
C ALA A 80 4.01 14.64 -19.78
N ARG A 81 4.55 15.77 -19.29
CA ARG A 81 5.99 16.02 -19.27
C ARG A 81 6.74 14.94 -18.47
N THR A 82 6.25 14.63 -17.27
CA THR A 82 6.86 13.59 -16.43
C THR A 82 6.74 12.20 -17.08
N HIS A 83 5.63 11.90 -17.75
CA HIS A 83 5.43 10.62 -18.43
C HIS A 83 6.32 10.42 -19.66
N PHE A 84 6.41 11.43 -20.55
CA PHE A 84 7.09 11.27 -21.85
C PHE A 84 8.58 11.60 -21.82
N THR A 85 9.00 12.51 -20.93
CA THR A 85 10.38 13.02 -20.90
C THR A 85 11.06 12.85 -19.56
N GLY A 86 10.29 12.56 -18.51
CA GLY A 86 10.78 12.38 -17.15
C GLY A 86 10.98 10.92 -16.77
N VAL A 87 11.43 10.74 -15.53
CA VAL A 87 11.49 9.45 -14.85
C VAL A 87 10.68 9.56 -13.58
N VAL A 88 9.76 8.61 -13.36
CA VAL A 88 9.01 8.50 -12.11
C VAL A 88 9.90 7.84 -11.07
N ARG A 89 10.59 8.65 -10.26
CA ARG A 89 11.57 8.18 -9.28
C ARG A 89 10.98 7.64 -7.99
N LYS A 90 9.75 8.06 -7.64
CA LYS A 90 9.05 7.60 -6.45
C LYS A 90 7.70 7.03 -6.83
N ARG A 91 7.31 5.94 -6.19
CA ARG A 91 5.99 5.33 -6.35
C ARG A 91 5.42 4.92 -5.00
N LEU A 92 4.10 4.97 -4.92
CA LEU A 92 3.36 4.46 -3.78
C LEU A 92 3.39 2.94 -3.82
N LEU A 93 3.87 2.31 -2.75
CA LEU A 93 4.03 0.86 -2.66
C LEU A 93 3.48 0.34 -1.35
N PRO A 94 2.92 -0.88 -1.34
CA PRO A 94 2.52 -1.53 -0.09
C PRO A 94 3.72 -1.73 0.83
N VAL A 95 3.49 -1.53 2.11
CA VAL A 95 4.43 -1.87 3.19
C VAL A 95 3.71 -2.66 4.26
N VAL A 96 4.44 -3.56 4.92
CA VAL A 96 3.94 -4.31 6.06
C VAL A 96 4.93 -4.26 7.22
N ARG A 97 4.41 -4.15 8.43
CA ARG A 97 5.20 -4.15 9.67
C ARG A 97 5.78 -5.53 9.97
N LEU A 98 7.06 -5.55 10.32
CA LEU A 98 7.75 -6.69 10.91
C LEU A 98 7.64 -6.59 12.44
N GLY A 99 7.18 -7.66 13.10
CA GLY A 99 6.96 -7.68 14.54
C GLY A 99 8.16 -8.23 15.33
N PRO A 100 8.47 -7.69 16.52
CA PRO A 100 9.37 -8.35 17.47
C PRO A 100 8.60 -9.46 18.22
N GLY A 101 8.93 -10.73 17.99
CA GLY A 101 8.59 -11.83 18.89
C GLY A 101 7.20 -12.49 18.80
N SER A 102 6.52 -12.51 17.65
CA SER A 102 5.31 -13.33 17.53
C SER A 102 5.64 -14.79 17.15
N GLU A 103 5.65 -15.70 18.13
CA GLU A 103 5.50 -17.13 17.84
C GLU A 103 4.16 -17.40 17.14
N PRO A 104 4.11 -18.40 16.24
CA PRO A 104 2.97 -18.64 15.36
C PRO A 104 1.78 -19.14 16.19
N ALA A 105 0.70 -18.36 16.27
CA ALA A 105 -0.57 -18.99 16.53
C ALA A 105 -1.09 -19.61 15.24
N THR A 106 -1.69 -20.78 15.40
CA THR A 106 -2.26 -21.66 14.39
C THR A 106 -3.17 -20.94 13.39
N ALA A 107 -3.11 -21.43 12.15
CA ALA A 107 -3.47 -20.78 10.88
C ALA A 107 -4.98 -20.56 10.61
N ASP A 108 -5.85 -20.61 11.62
CA ASP A 108 -7.29 -20.83 11.39
C ASP A 108 -8.15 -19.55 11.28
N ALA A 109 -7.55 -18.35 11.25
CA ALA A 109 -8.28 -17.07 11.41
C ALA A 109 -8.53 -16.26 10.12
N ILE A 110 -7.97 -16.66 8.98
CA ILE A 110 -8.35 -16.06 7.68
C ILE A 110 -9.55 -16.85 7.17
N GLY A 111 -10.55 -16.18 6.60
CA GLY A 111 -11.33 -16.84 5.54
C GLY A 111 -10.40 -17.28 4.41
N GLU A 112 -10.92 -17.90 3.34
CA GLU A 112 -10.07 -18.23 2.19
C GLU A 112 -9.24 -17.03 1.73
N TRP A 113 -7.92 -17.21 1.64
CA TRP A 113 -6.99 -16.19 1.16
C TRP A 113 -7.47 -15.70 -0.22
N PRO A 114 -7.62 -14.38 -0.46
CA PRO A 114 -8.19 -13.90 -1.70
C PRO A 114 -7.43 -14.45 -2.90
N VAL A 115 -8.15 -15.05 -3.86
CA VAL A 115 -7.58 -15.76 -5.03
C VAL A 115 -6.56 -14.90 -5.79
N GLY A 116 -6.74 -13.57 -5.78
CA GLY A 116 -5.85 -12.59 -6.40
C GLY A 116 -4.57 -12.26 -5.63
N LEU A 117 -4.41 -12.64 -4.36
CA LEU A 117 -3.21 -12.36 -3.54
C LEU A 117 -2.31 -13.59 -3.36
N SER A 118 -2.64 -14.69 -4.02
CA SER A 118 -1.90 -15.96 -3.98
C SER A 118 -0.49 -15.86 -4.55
N HIS A 119 -0.21 -14.85 -5.39
CA HIS A 119 1.10 -14.61 -5.99
C HIS A 119 2.08 -13.86 -5.08
N LEU A 120 1.62 -13.27 -3.96
CA LEU A 120 2.48 -12.47 -3.10
C LEU A 120 3.54 -13.33 -2.37
N PRO A 121 4.68 -12.74 -1.93
CA PRO A 121 5.75 -13.48 -1.27
C PRO A 121 5.29 -14.25 -0.01
N GLY A 122 5.88 -15.41 0.26
CA GLY A 122 5.47 -16.25 1.41
C GLY A 122 5.54 -15.54 2.77
N TRP A 123 6.49 -14.61 2.93
CA TRP A 123 6.64 -13.83 4.15
C TRP A 123 5.47 -12.85 4.40
N CYS A 124 4.76 -12.39 3.36
CA CYS A 124 3.58 -11.53 3.54
C CYS A 124 2.30 -12.34 3.83
N LYS A 125 2.34 -13.67 3.65
CA LYS A 125 1.24 -14.61 3.91
C LYS A 125 1.28 -15.18 5.33
N GLN A 126 2.22 -14.74 6.16
CA GLN A 126 2.41 -15.28 7.50
C GLN A 126 1.21 -14.99 8.42
N PRO A 127 0.96 -15.82 9.45
CA PRO A 127 -0.19 -15.72 10.35
C PRO A 127 -0.41 -14.34 11.03
N ALA A 128 0.63 -13.51 11.13
CA ALA A 128 0.53 -12.13 11.63
C ALA A 128 -0.20 -11.19 10.63
N ALA A 129 -0.02 -11.39 9.32
CA ALA A 129 -0.68 -10.66 8.24
C ALA A 129 -2.13 -11.15 8.01
N ALA A 130 -2.31 -12.46 8.20
CA ALA A 130 -3.56 -13.21 8.17
C ALA A 130 -4.59 -12.83 9.26
N ARG A 131 -4.11 -12.49 10.46
CA ARG A 131 -4.93 -12.17 11.64
C ARG A 131 -5.71 -10.86 11.56
N ALA A 132 -5.43 -10.00 10.58
CA ALA A 132 -5.99 -8.65 10.51
C ALA A 132 -7.43 -8.57 9.95
N LEU A 133 -8.02 -9.69 9.53
CA LEU A 133 -9.29 -9.71 8.80
C LEU A 133 -10.53 -10.01 9.66
N ARG A 134 -10.37 -10.21 10.98
CA ARG A 134 -11.49 -10.17 11.95
C ARG A 134 -11.22 -9.05 12.95
N ARG A 135 -12.20 -8.16 13.13
CA ARG A 135 -12.24 -6.98 14.02
C ARG A 135 -10.93 -6.69 14.74
N LEU A 136 -10.20 -5.68 14.25
CA LEU A 136 -8.93 -5.23 14.87
C LEU A 136 -9.05 -4.77 16.33
N ASP A 137 -10.26 -4.47 16.81
CA ASP A 137 -10.53 -4.20 18.23
C ASP A 137 -10.29 -5.44 19.14
N GLU A 138 -10.20 -6.64 18.56
CA GLU A 138 -10.05 -7.91 19.28
C GLU A 138 -8.62 -8.49 19.21
N LEU A 139 -7.68 -7.83 18.51
CA LEU A 139 -6.29 -8.25 18.49
C LEU A 139 -5.61 -7.96 19.84
N PRO A 140 -4.91 -8.94 20.46
CA PRO A 140 -4.13 -8.67 21.67
C PRO A 140 -3.02 -7.67 21.34
N GLY A 141 -3.12 -6.46 21.90
CA GLY A 141 -2.21 -5.33 21.62
C GLY A 141 -2.84 -4.14 20.90
N GLY A 142 -4.15 -3.90 21.02
CA GLY A 142 -4.86 -2.71 20.50
C GLY A 142 -4.06 -1.39 20.60
N ALA A 143 -4.27 -0.46 19.67
CA ALA A 143 -3.48 0.78 19.44
C ALA A 143 -1.96 0.58 19.17
N SER A 144 -1.33 -0.49 19.67
CA SER A 144 0.08 -0.84 19.49
C SER A 144 0.37 -1.61 18.19
N ALA A 145 -0.67 -2.01 17.45
CA ALA A 145 -0.58 -2.72 16.17
C ALA A 145 -0.36 -1.80 14.96
N HIS A 146 -0.77 -0.53 15.04
CA HIS A 146 -0.60 0.43 13.95
C HIS A 146 0.89 0.73 13.71
N ILE A 147 1.28 0.99 12.45
CA ILE A 147 2.63 1.46 12.11
C ILE A 147 2.90 2.84 12.74
N CYS A 148 1.90 3.73 12.77
CA CYS A 148 1.97 5.01 13.47
C CYS A 148 0.56 5.60 13.66
N ALA A 149 0.44 6.66 14.46
CA ALA A 149 -0.78 7.45 14.56
C ALA A 149 -1.14 8.08 13.18
N PRO A 150 -2.43 8.29 12.86
CA PRO A 150 -2.91 8.69 11.52
C PRO A 150 -2.45 10.04 10.94
N SER A 151 -1.51 10.76 11.57
CA SER A 151 -1.19 12.13 11.18
C SER A 151 0.26 12.53 11.44
N SER A 152 1.10 11.60 11.89
CA SER A 152 2.52 11.87 12.12
C SER A 152 3.32 11.53 10.86
N PRO A 153 4.03 12.48 10.26
CA PRO A 153 4.91 12.16 9.14
C PRO A 153 6.02 11.22 9.62
N VAL A 154 6.11 10.05 8.98
CA VAL A 154 7.16 9.05 9.25
C VAL A 154 8.04 8.94 8.02
N SER A 155 9.32 9.25 8.21
CA SER A 155 10.36 9.01 7.22
C SER A 155 10.77 7.54 7.27
N LEU A 156 11.08 6.99 6.09
CA LEU A 156 11.51 5.60 5.94
C LEU A 156 12.95 5.59 5.45
N CYS A 157 13.81 4.92 6.21
CA CYS A 157 15.23 4.82 5.93
C CYS A 157 15.63 3.37 5.65
N GLY A 158 16.60 3.18 4.74
CA GLY A 158 17.24 1.88 4.54
C GLY A 158 18.26 1.57 5.65
N ASP A 159 18.84 0.37 5.62
CA ASP A 159 19.82 -0.08 6.63
C ASP A 159 21.09 0.79 6.69
N GLY A 160 21.44 1.48 5.60
CA GLY A 160 22.53 2.46 5.56
C GLY A 160 22.16 3.87 6.05
N GLY A 161 20.95 4.07 6.61
CA GLY A 161 20.45 5.37 7.05
C GLY A 161 20.02 6.30 5.91
N SER A 162 20.05 5.84 4.66
CA SER A 162 19.60 6.61 3.50
C SER A 162 18.08 6.79 3.51
N SER A 163 17.61 8.01 3.26
CA SER A 163 16.18 8.30 3.16
C SER A 163 15.58 7.70 1.87
N LEU A 164 14.71 6.70 2.04
CA LEU A 164 14.07 5.96 0.96
C LEU A 164 12.67 6.48 0.65
N GLY A 165 11.98 7.08 1.61
CA GLY A 165 10.65 7.59 1.36
C GLY A 165 9.91 8.04 2.60
N LYS A 166 8.59 8.15 2.46
CA LYS A 166 7.68 8.52 3.55
C LYS A 166 6.50 7.58 3.59
N LEU A 167 6.04 7.25 4.79
CA LEU A 167 4.76 6.59 4.97
C LEU A 167 3.64 7.58 4.59
N ARG A 168 2.61 7.11 3.88
CA ARG A 168 1.47 7.94 3.45
C ARG A 168 0.21 7.59 4.23
N SER A 169 -0.28 6.36 4.06
CA SER A 169 -1.53 5.95 4.68
C SER A 169 -1.33 5.50 6.12
N SER A 170 -2.24 5.93 7.01
CA SER A 170 -2.36 5.38 8.36
C SER A 170 -2.62 3.89 8.27
N ALA A 171 -1.73 3.10 8.86
CA ALA A 171 -1.74 1.67 8.70
C ALA A 171 -3.04 1.03 9.19
N TYR A 172 -3.70 0.26 8.34
CA TYR A 172 -4.74 -0.65 8.80
C TYR A 172 -4.06 -1.85 9.46
N GLY A 173 -3.90 -1.76 10.79
CA GLY A 173 -3.08 -2.67 11.56
C GLY A 173 -1.62 -2.64 11.12
N THR A 174 -1.15 -3.75 10.55
CA THR A 174 0.26 -3.93 10.14
C THR A 174 0.53 -3.55 8.69
N PHE A 175 -0.48 -3.19 7.89
CA PHE A 175 -0.34 -2.85 6.47
C PHE A 175 -0.47 -1.35 6.22
N GLY A 176 0.22 -0.83 5.22
CA GLY A 176 0.06 0.55 4.79
C GLY A 176 0.62 0.80 3.39
N LEU A 177 0.60 2.07 2.98
CA LEU A 177 1.19 2.54 1.73
C LEU A 177 2.30 3.55 2.03
N ALA A 178 3.43 3.39 1.36
CA ALA A 178 4.57 4.27 1.48
C ALA A 178 4.97 4.80 0.11
N LEU A 179 5.29 6.10 0.05
CA LEU A 179 5.88 6.72 -1.13
C LEU A 179 7.39 6.51 -1.08
N LEU A 180 7.88 5.55 -1.86
CA LEU A 180 9.27 5.09 -1.82
C LEU A 180 10.00 5.40 -3.13
N ARG A 181 11.31 5.63 -3.03
CA ARG A 181 12.21 5.72 -4.19
C ARG A 181 12.30 4.35 -4.85
N PHE A 182 12.06 4.33 -6.15
CA PHE A 182 11.85 3.10 -6.90
C PHE A 182 13.16 2.33 -7.14
N GLU A 183 14.25 3.04 -7.43
CA GLU A 183 15.57 2.47 -7.75
C GLU A 183 16.10 1.54 -6.65
N THR A 184 15.94 1.92 -5.37
CA THR A 184 16.46 1.14 -4.24
C THR A 184 15.66 -0.15 -3.96
N LEU A 185 14.40 -0.23 -4.40
CA LEU A 185 13.54 -1.39 -4.16
C LEU A 185 13.67 -2.46 -5.24
N LEU A 186 14.30 -2.13 -6.36
CA LEU A 186 14.56 -3.07 -7.45
C LEU A 186 15.81 -3.91 -7.21
N GLU A 187 16.74 -3.39 -6.42
CA GLU A 187 17.98 -4.08 -6.08
C GLU A 187 17.78 -5.10 -4.94
N ASP A 188 16.79 -4.87 -4.07
CA ASP A 188 16.48 -5.71 -2.92
C ASP A 188 14.96 -5.91 -2.77
N GLU A 189 14.43 -6.98 -3.39
CA GLU A 189 13.02 -7.34 -3.25
C GLU A 189 12.69 -7.62 -1.78
N GLY A 190 11.91 -6.71 -1.18
CA GLY A 190 11.63 -6.77 0.25
C GLY A 190 12.68 -6.06 1.10
N ALA A 191 13.24 -4.95 0.61
CA ALA A 191 14.05 -4.05 1.42
C ALA A 191 13.35 -3.75 2.76
N GLU A 192 14.10 -3.93 3.85
CA GLU A 192 13.65 -3.54 5.17
C GLU A 192 13.82 -2.03 5.36
N LEU A 193 12.79 -1.42 5.92
CA LEU A 193 12.70 0.01 6.13
C LEU A 193 12.59 0.27 7.62
N ALA A 194 13.46 1.12 8.15
CA ALA A 194 13.34 1.63 9.50
C ALA A 194 12.43 2.88 9.50
N CYS A 195 11.43 2.89 10.38
CA CYS A 195 10.61 4.06 10.63
C CYS A 195 11.37 5.06 11.49
N THR A 196 11.45 6.31 11.03
CA THR A 196 11.97 7.45 11.80
C THR A 196 10.87 8.51 11.91
N PRO A 197 10.35 8.81 13.12
CA PRO A 197 9.38 9.89 13.28
C PRO A 197 10.04 11.23 12.96
N GLU A 198 9.38 12.08 12.17
CA GLU A 198 9.88 13.44 11.93
C GLU A 198 9.65 14.28 13.21
N SER A 199 10.73 14.72 13.85
CA SER A 199 10.70 15.46 15.10
C SER A 199 10.03 16.82 14.93
N GLY A 200 8.74 16.91 15.27
CA GLY A 200 7.95 18.14 15.24
C GLY A 200 7.01 18.23 16.43
N GLY A 201 7.55 18.39 17.64
CA GLY A 201 6.77 18.65 18.85
C GLY A 201 7.44 18.08 20.10
N GLU A 202 7.76 18.96 21.05
CA GLU A 202 8.27 18.56 22.37
C GLU A 202 7.25 17.66 23.09
N GLY A 203 7.69 16.47 23.53
CA GLY A 203 7.01 15.73 24.60
C GLY A 203 6.24 14.44 24.24
N GLY A 204 6.33 13.92 23.02
CA GLY A 204 5.77 12.59 22.69
C GLY A 204 6.85 11.53 22.56
N THR A 205 6.83 10.49 23.40
CA THR A 205 7.59 9.25 23.17
C THR A 205 7.22 8.70 21.78
N GLY A 206 8.22 8.58 20.88
CA GLY A 206 8.00 8.32 19.46
C GLY A 206 7.37 6.94 19.19
N ALA A 207 6.06 6.91 18.98
CA ALA A 207 5.28 5.68 18.77
C ALA A 207 5.73 4.83 17.56
N ALA A 208 6.53 5.39 16.64
CA ALA A 208 7.04 4.71 15.45
C ALA A 208 8.54 4.32 15.53
N GLU A 209 9.25 4.73 16.59
CA GLU A 209 10.69 4.49 16.72
C GLU A 209 10.98 3.00 16.94
N GLY A 210 11.85 2.40 16.12
CA GLY A 210 12.19 0.98 16.17
C GLY A 210 11.24 0.05 15.41
N ILE A 211 10.20 0.59 14.76
CA ILE A 211 9.35 -0.20 13.85
C ILE A 211 10.12 -0.48 12.55
N ARG A 212 10.14 -1.75 12.15
CA ARG A 212 10.67 -2.20 10.87
C ARG A 212 9.52 -2.53 9.94
N LEU A 213 9.58 -2.03 8.72
CA LEU A 213 8.64 -2.36 7.65
C LEU A 213 9.36 -3.13 6.55
N ARG A 214 8.60 -3.84 5.74
CA ARG A 214 9.08 -4.41 4.48
C ARG A 214 8.18 -3.96 3.35
N ALA A 215 8.77 -3.44 2.28
CA ALA A 215 8.04 -3.09 1.07
C ALA A 215 7.63 -4.35 0.29
N ILE A 216 6.44 -4.32 -0.28
CA ILE A 216 5.97 -5.34 -1.22
C ILE A 216 6.03 -4.71 -2.60
N LEU A 217 6.57 -5.46 -3.57
CA LEU A 217 6.55 -5.07 -4.98
C LEU A 217 5.41 -5.83 -5.69
N PRO A 218 4.26 -5.19 -5.98
CA PRO A 218 3.18 -5.86 -6.70
C PRO A 218 3.66 -6.34 -8.07
N PRO A 219 3.17 -7.48 -8.59
CA PRO A 219 3.63 -8.01 -9.88
C PRO A 219 3.41 -7.06 -11.04
N TRP A 220 2.35 -6.24 -10.99
CA TRP A 220 2.01 -5.26 -12.01
C TRP A 220 2.97 -4.06 -12.06
N VAL A 221 3.79 -3.86 -11.01
CA VAL A 221 4.82 -2.82 -10.98
C VAL A 221 6.07 -3.24 -11.76
N ARG A 222 6.36 -4.54 -11.86
CA ARG A 222 7.59 -5.04 -12.51
C ARG A 222 7.71 -4.71 -14.01
N PRO A 223 6.64 -4.81 -14.83
CA PRO A 223 6.70 -4.45 -16.24
C PRO A 223 6.88 -2.94 -16.49
N ALA A 224 6.58 -2.10 -15.50
CA ALA A 224 6.71 -0.65 -15.57
C ALA A 224 8.14 -0.14 -15.34
N ILE A 225 9.07 -1.06 -15.05
CA ILE A 225 10.48 -0.78 -14.87
C ILE A 225 11.11 -0.70 -16.26
N PRO A 226 11.65 0.46 -16.69
CA PRO A 226 12.62 0.43 -17.78
C PRO A 226 13.78 -0.44 -17.29
N SER A 227 14.00 -1.60 -17.90
CA SER A 227 15.19 -2.39 -17.56
C SER A 227 16.39 -1.46 -17.71
N ALA A 228 17.36 -1.51 -16.78
CA ALA A 228 18.59 -0.72 -16.91
C ALA A 228 19.26 -0.91 -18.30
N ALA A 229 18.96 -2.01 -19.00
CA ALA A 229 19.39 -2.28 -20.36
C ALA A 229 18.74 -1.40 -21.45
N SER A 230 17.53 -0.86 -21.27
CA SER A 230 16.90 -0.01 -22.30
C SER A 230 17.43 1.43 -22.29
N ALA A 231 17.85 1.94 -21.13
CA ALA A 231 18.41 3.28 -20.98
C ALA A 231 19.84 3.41 -21.56
N ALA A 232 20.58 2.29 -21.66
CA ALA A 232 21.95 2.26 -22.19
C ALA A 232 22.04 2.19 -23.72
N SER A 233 20.91 2.04 -24.42
CA SER A 233 20.86 1.85 -25.88
C SER A 233 20.52 3.11 -26.68
N SER A 234 20.30 4.24 -26.00
CA SER A 234 19.92 5.52 -26.61
C SER A 234 20.86 6.66 -26.22
N SER A 235 22.18 6.38 -26.24
CA SER A 235 23.26 7.38 -26.18
C SER A 235 24.03 7.40 -27.51
#